data_AF-A0AAN6E2K1-F1
#
_entry.id   AF-A0AAN6E2K1-F1
#
_cell.length_a   1.000
_cell.length_b   1.000
_cell.length_c   1.000
_cell.angle_alpha   90.00
_cell.angle_beta   90.00
_cell.angle_gamma   90.00
#
_symmetry.space_group_name_H-M   'P 1'
#
loop_
_entity.id
_entity.type
_entity.pdbx_description
1 polymer ?
#
loop_
_entity_poly.entity_id
_entity_poly.type
_entity_poly.pdbx_seq_one_letter_code
_entity_poly.pdbx_strand_id
1 'polypeptide(L)'
;MATSITTTSGANHLTLEPNPTQQHQQRTSTLRNVRPFLIGGLSGMLATTCVQPLDMIKVRLQLSDQGTKHTVKPSSLTVARAILSQGRISDFYQGLTAALARQIVYGTCRLGFFITFEDALKTRAENNKTTYGFPQRAFASVCAGGLAAAIGNPTEVALIRMQSDGLRPIGQREGFRSVVDAVIRITRSEGLFALWGGCAPTVIRAIATNFGQLAFFSESKHQLRAHTNWSEQAQTLTASAIGGFCAAFFSMPFDFVKSRLQSQQNAQGSRGKYNGMFGCIVKVVREEGLLRFSRGFPAYFSRMAPHSVISLVIMDKLASIFK
;
A
#
# COMPACT_ATOMS: atom_id res chain seq x y z
N MET A 1 -38.29 -20.78 -62.57
CA MET A 1 -39.70 -21.00 -62.19
C MET A 1 -39.68 -21.63 -60.79
N ALA A 2 -40.28 -21.11 -59.73
CA ALA A 2 -41.26 -20.04 -59.58
C ALA A 2 -41.02 -19.30 -58.26
N THR A 3 -41.44 -18.05 -58.27
CA THR A 3 -41.45 -17.04 -57.22
C THR A 3 -42.47 -17.40 -56.12
N SER A 4 -42.15 -17.14 -54.86
CA SER A 4 -43.16 -16.89 -53.81
C SER A 4 -42.53 -16.03 -52.72
N ILE A 5 -42.75 -14.71 -52.84
CA ILE A 5 -42.52 -13.73 -51.78
C ILE A 5 -43.78 -13.72 -50.92
N THR A 6 -43.64 -13.89 -49.61
CA THR A 6 -44.66 -13.46 -48.65
C THR A 6 -43.98 -12.86 -47.44
N THR A 7 -43.96 -11.54 -47.41
CA THR A 7 -43.54 -10.72 -46.28
C THR A 7 -44.70 -10.68 -45.27
N THR A 8 -44.45 -10.98 -44.01
CA THR A 8 -45.24 -10.40 -42.91
C THR A 8 -44.41 -10.27 -41.65
N SER A 9 -44.47 -9.06 -41.12
CA SER A 9 -43.72 -8.47 -40.02
C SER A 9 -43.97 -9.16 -38.67
N GLY A 10 -42.91 -9.30 -37.86
CA GLY A 10 -42.99 -9.76 -36.49
C GLY A 10 -41.58 -9.88 -35.89
N ALA A 11 -41.05 -8.78 -35.36
CA ALA A 11 -39.75 -8.72 -34.72
C ALA A 11 -39.71 -9.57 -33.44
N ASN A 12 -39.36 -10.84 -33.56
CA ASN A 12 -38.91 -11.65 -32.43
C ASN A 12 -37.45 -11.32 -32.17
N HIS A 13 -37.22 -10.43 -31.20
CA HIS A 13 -35.92 -10.21 -30.59
C HIS A 13 -35.55 -11.52 -29.86
N LEU A 14 -34.88 -12.44 -30.56
CA LEU A 14 -34.26 -13.62 -29.97
C LEU A 14 -33.16 -13.13 -29.03
N THR A 15 -33.50 -12.90 -27.76
CA THR A 15 -32.52 -12.86 -26.68
C THR A 15 -31.89 -14.23 -26.62
N LEU A 16 -30.73 -14.37 -27.27
CA LEU A 16 -29.84 -15.52 -27.13
C LEU A 16 -29.43 -15.59 -25.65
N GLU A 17 -30.22 -16.32 -24.84
CA GLU A 17 -29.82 -16.78 -23.52
C GLU A 17 -28.45 -17.47 -23.65
N PRO A 18 -27.41 -17.00 -22.95
CA PRO A 18 -26.10 -17.60 -23.06
C PRO A 18 -26.17 -19.05 -22.59
N ASN A 19 -25.79 -19.97 -23.47
CA ASN A 19 -25.79 -21.42 -23.26
C ASN A 19 -25.22 -21.76 -21.85
N PRO A 20 -25.88 -22.57 -21.01
CA PRO A 20 -25.45 -22.85 -19.63
C PRO A 20 -24.00 -23.32 -19.51
N THR A 21 -23.46 -23.97 -20.55
CA THR A 21 -22.05 -24.37 -20.65
C THR A 21 -21.09 -23.19 -20.76
N GLN A 22 -21.47 -22.12 -21.48
CA GLN A 22 -20.71 -20.87 -21.57
C GLN A 22 -20.78 -20.08 -20.26
N GLN A 23 -21.93 -20.08 -19.57
CA GLN A 23 -22.03 -19.48 -18.23
C GLN A 23 -21.17 -20.24 -17.20
N HIS A 24 -21.10 -21.57 -17.27
CA HIS A 24 -20.26 -22.37 -16.40
C HIS A 24 -18.76 -22.19 -16.70
N GLN A 25 -18.37 -22.11 -17.98
CA GLN A 25 -16.99 -21.77 -18.40
C GLN A 25 -16.59 -20.33 -18.03
N GLN A 26 -17.50 -19.36 -18.12
CA GLN A 26 -17.24 -17.98 -17.69
C GLN A 26 -17.20 -17.82 -16.16
N ARG A 27 -18.07 -18.52 -15.41
CA ARG A 27 -18.00 -18.56 -13.94
C ARG A 27 -16.69 -19.18 -13.44
N THR A 28 -16.27 -20.28 -14.04
CA THR A 28 -15.01 -20.96 -13.68
C THR A 28 -13.77 -20.14 -14.07
N SER A 29 -13.78 -19.41 -15.19
CA SER A 29 -12.67 -18.52 -15.57
C SER A 29 -12.57 -17.29 -14.67
N THR A 30 -13.71 -16.71 -14.29
CA THR A 30 -13.78 -15.53 -13.40
C THR A 30 -13.33 -15.88 -11.98
N LEU A 31 -13.81 -17.01 -11.43
CA LEU A 31 -13.37 -17.52 -10.12
C LEU A 31 -11.87 -17.82 -10.10
N ARG A 32 -11.32 -18.39 -11.18
CA ARG A 32 -9.88 -18.67 -11.30
C ARG A 32 -9.04 -17.39 -11.28
N ASN A 33 -9.52 -16.32 -11.91
CA ASN A 33 -8.81 -15.04 -11.97
C ASN A 33 -8.95 -14.23 -10.66
N VAL A 34 -10.09 -14.32 -9.97
CA VAL A 34 -10.35 -13.57 -8.73
C VAL A 34 -9.74 -14.25 -7.50
N ARG A 35 -9.59 -15.57 -7.52
CA ARG A 35 -9.09 -16.37 -6.38
C ARG A 35 -7.73 -15.91 -5.83
N PRO A 36 -6.68 -15.64 -6.65
CA PRO A 36 -5.40 -15.12 -6.13
C PRO A 36 -5.55 -13.78 -5.41
N PHE A 37 -6.46 -12.91 -5.86
CA PHE A 37 -6.73 -11.61 -5.24
C PHE A 37 -7.45 -11.77 -3.91
N LEU A 38 -8.43 -12.67 -3.83
CA LEU A 38 -9.11 -12.96 -2.57
C LEU A 38 -8.17 -13.57 -1.54
N ILE A 39 -7.36 -14.54 -1.94
CA ILE A 39 -6.40 -15.21 -1.06
C ILE A 39 -5.34 -14.20 -0.58
N GLY A 40 -4.73 -13.44 -1.49
CA GLY A 40 -3.70 -12.44 -1.14
C GLY A 40 -4.27 -11.24 -0.37
N GLY A 41 -5.49 -10.81 -0.68
CA GLY A 41 -6.19 -9.74 0.01
C GLY A 41 -6.57 -10.14 1.44
N LEU A 42 -7.20 -11.31 1.60
CA LEU A 42 -7.62 -11.84 2.90
C LEU A 42 -6.42 -12.18 3.78
N SER A 43 -5.36 -12.77 3.24
CA SER A 43 -4.15 -13.04 4.01
C SER A 43 -3.50 -11.75 4.50
N GLY A 44 -3.42 -10.72 3.66
CA GLY A 44 -2.89 -9.41 4.03
C GLY A 44 -3.73 -8.71 5.11
N MET A 45 -5.06 -8.81 5.04
CA MET A 45 -5.97 -8.25 6.05
C MET A 45 -5.85 -8.96 7.40
N LEU A 46 -5.77 -10.29 7.40
CA LEU A 46 -5.60 -11.07 8.63
C LEU A 46 -4.22 -10.80 9.25
N ALA A 47 -3.17 -10.73 8.44
CA ALA A 47 -1.83 -10.35 8.90
C ALA A 47 -1.81 -8.93 9.49
N THR A 48 -2.49 -7.98 8.84
CA THR A 48 -2.64 -6.61 9.37
C THR A 48 -3.33 -6.62 10.72
N THR A 49 -4.37 -7.44 10.89
CA THR A 49 -5.09 -7.56 12.17
C THR A 49 -4.18 -8.09 13.28
N CYS A 50 -3.34 -9.09 13.00
CA CYS A 50 -2.38 -9.63 13.96
C CYS A 50 -1.26 -8.64 14.33
N VAL A 51 -0.80 -7.83 13.37
CA VAL A 51 0.31 -6.88 13.55
C VAL A 51 -0.15 -5.51 14.06
N GLN A 52 -1.45 -5.21 14.01
CA GLN A 52 -2.03 -3.91 14.40
C GLN A 52 -1.54 -3.40 15.78
N PRO A 53 -1.43 -4.23 16.85
CA PRO A 53 -0.91 -3.75 18.13
C PRO A 53 0.53 -3.22 18.05
N LEU A 54 1.39 -3.86 17.25
CA LEU A 54 2.76 -3.42 17.02
C LEU A 54 2.79 -2.12 16.21
N ASP A 55 1.93 -2.01 15.20
CA ASP A 55 1.76 -0.79 14.39
C ASP A 55 1.31 0.38 15.26
N MET A 56 0.35 0.16 16.17
CA MET A 56 -0.12 1.17 17.11
C MET A 56 0.99 1.67 18.03
N ILE A 57 1.76 0.77 18.66
CA ILE A 57 2.89 1.13 19.53
C ILE A 57 3.92 1.94 18.74
N LYS A 58 4.26 1.50 17.53
CA LYS A 58 5.21 2.19 16.66
C LYS A 58 4.73 3.60 16.32
N VAL A 59 3.49 3.75 15.88
CA VAL A 59 2.92 5.05 15.50
C VAL A 59 2.91 5.97 16.72
N ARG A 60 2.46 5.50 17.89
CA ARG A 60 2.52 6.30 19.11
C ARG A 60 3.93 6.66 19.53
N LEU A 61 4.91 5.77 19.39
CA LEU A 61 6.31 6.05 19.67
C LEU A 61 6.88 7.12 18.72
N GLN A 62 6.57 7.01 17.43
CA GLN A 62 6.97 8.00 16.41
C GLN A 62 6.30 9.36 16.64
N LEU A 63 5.07 9.36 17.17
CA LEU A 63 4.30 10.56 17.50
C LEU A 63 4.67 11.17 18.87
N SER A 64 5.15 10.36 19.82
CA SER A 64 5.59 10.84 21.14
C SER A 64 6.94 11.58 21.09
N ASP A 65 7.77 11.28 20.07
CA ASP A 65 8.99 12.03 19.75
C ASP A 65 8.69 13.46 19.23
N GLN A 66 7.41 13.83 19.07
CA GLN A 66 6.96 15.03 18.35
C GLN A 66 6.43 16.15 19.25
N GLY A 67 6.36 15.96 20.58
CA GLY A 67 5.56 16.82 21.45
C GLY A 67 6.27 17.53 22.58
N THR A 68 7.45 17.10 23.04
CA THR A 68 8.09 17.73 24.22
C THR A 68 9.54 17.32 24.32
N LYS A 69 10.41 18.20 24.83
CA LYS A 69 11.79 17.88 25.26
C LYS A 69 11.76 16.94 26.47
N HIS A 70 11.16 15.76 26.35
CA HIS A 70 11.27 14.74 27.37
C HIS A 70 12.70 14.17 27.32
N THR A 71 13.40 14.29 28.43
CA THR A 71 14.78 13.83 28.65
C THR A 71 14.93 12.30 28.57
N VAL A 72 13.80 11.57 28.51
CA VAL A 72 13.76 10.12 28.40
C VAL A 72 12.96 9.72 27.17
N LYS A 73 13.61 9.05 26.21
CA LYS A 73 12.91 8.44 25.07
C LYS A 73 11.96 7.36 25.59
N PRO A 74 10.66 7.43 25.30
CA PRO A 74 9.73 6.41 25.77
C PRO A 74 10.10 5.05 25.15
N SER A 75 10.20 4.02 25.98
CA SER A 75 10.39 2.64 25.50
C SER A 75 9.07 2.12 24.92
N SER A 76 9.14 1.17 23.98
CA SER A 76 7.96 0.48 23.43
C SER A 76 7.09 -0.11 24.54
N LEU A 77 7.69 -0.58 25.65
CA LEU A 77 6.95 -1.06 26.82
C LEU A 77 6.23 0.07 27.57
N THR A 78 6.83 1.25 27.65
CA THR A 78 6.19 2.42 28.29
C THR A 78 4.96 2.85 27.51
N VAL A 79 5.05 2.87 26.17
CA VAL A 79 3.91 3.17 25.29
C VAL A 79 2.83 2.10 25.43
N ALA A 80 3.19 0.81 25.41
CA ALA A 80 2.23 -0.27 25.59
C ALA A 80 1.52 -0.21 26.96
N ARG A 81 2.26 0.04 28.04
CA ARG A 81 1.70 0.24 29.39
C ARG A 81 0.80 1.47 29.45
N ALA A 82 1.17 2.56 28.78
CA ALA A 82 0.35 3.78 28.72
C ALA A 82 -0.97 3.55 27.96
N ILE A 83 -0.98 2.72 26.91
CA ILE A 83 -2.21 2.32 26.23
C ILE A 83 -3.06 1.45 27.17
N LEU A 84 -2.46 0.46 27.84
CA LEU A 84 -3.18 -0.40 28.78
C LEU A 84 -3.76 0.38 29.97
N SER A 85 -3.04 1.38 30.49
CA SER A 85 -3.52 2.23 31.59
C SER A 85 -4.64 3.19 31.19
N GLN A 86 -4.89 3.39 29.89
CA GLN A 86 -6.04 4.16 29.38
C GLN A 86 -7.35 3.34 29.38
N GLY A 87 -7.27 2.03 29.61
CA GLY A 87 -8.38 1.24 30.15
C GLY A 87 -8.87 0.07 29.30
N ARG A 88 -8.51 -0.05 28.00
CA ARG A 88 -9.01 -1.17 27.15
C ARG A 88 -7.98 -1.72 26.17
N ILE A 89 -7.95 -3.05 26.03
CA ILE A 89 -7.16 -3.75 24.99
C ILE A 89 -7.59 -3.35 23.58
N SER A 90 -8.84 -2.91 23.39
CA SER A 90 -9.34 -2.41 22.10
C SER A 90 -8.57 -1.21 21.56
N ASP A 91 -7.88 -0.45 22.41
CA ASP A 91 -7.16 0.76 22.01
C ASP A 91 -5.91 0.43 21.17
N PHE A 92 -5.38 -0.79 21.27
CA PHE A 92 -4.35 -1.31 20.37
C PHE A 92 -4.85 -1.49 18.93
N TYR A 93 -6.17 -1.62 18.75
CA TYR A 93 -6.82 -1.83 17.46
C TYR A 93 -7.47 -0.56 16.90
N GLN A 94 -7.27 0.59 17.54
CA GLN A 94 -7.74 1.86 16.99
C GLN A 94 -7.13 2.09 15.60
N GLY A 95 -7.97 2.48 14.64
CA GLY A 95 -7.58 2.61 13.24
C GLY A 95 -7.53 1.30 12.43
N LEU A 96 -7.85 0.13 13.00
CA LEU A 96 -7.87 -1.14 12.25
C LEU A 96 -8.76 -1.06 11.01
N THR A 97 -9.96 -0.48 11.11
CA THR A 97 -10.86 -0.32 9.96
C THR A 97 -10.21 0.49 8.83
N ALA A 98 -9.41 1.49 9.16
CA ALA A 98 -8.69 2.30 8.19
C ALA A 98 -7.47 1.56 7.62
N ALA A 99 -6.81 0.74 8.43
CA ALA A 99 -5.70 -0.12 7.97
C ALA A 99 -6.18 -1.17 6.97
N LEU A 100 -7.32 -1.81 7.25
CA LEU A 100 -7.97 -2.76 6.36
C LEU A 100 -8.48 -2.07 5.07
N ALA A 101 -9.15 -0.92 5.21
CA ALA A 101 -9.59 -0.14 4.04
C ALA A 101 -8.41 0.27 3.15
N ARG A 102 -7.30 0.72 3.75
CA ARG A 102 -6.06 1.02 3.03
C ARG A 102 -5.53 -0.21 2.28
N GLN A 103 -5.53 -1.38 2.91
CA GLN A 103 -5.07 -2.62 2.28
C GLN A 103 -5.93 -2.99 1.05
N ILE A 104 -7.25 -2.86 1.18
CA ILE A 104 -8.21 -3.15 0.10
C ILE A 104 -8.05 -2.13 -1.03
N VAL A 105 -8.14 -0.83 -0.73
CA VAL A 105 -8.11 0.23 -1.75
C VAL A 105 -6.76 0.25 -2.46
N TYR A 106 -5.66 0.31 -1.71
CA TYR A 106 -4.32 0.36 -2.32
C TYR A 106 -3.99 -0.94 -3.06
N GLY A 107 -4.30 -2.09 -2.46
CA GLY A 107 -4.03 -3.40 -3.07
C GLY A 107 -4.76 -3.59 -4.39
N THR A 108 -6.08 -3.33 -4.39
CA THR A 108 -6.93 -3.49 -5.58
C THR A 108 -6.60 -2.47 -6.65
N CYS A 109 -6.47 -1.18 -6.31
CA CYS A 109 -6.13 -0.15 -7.29
C CYS A 109 -4.75 -0.41 -7.91
N ARG A 110 -3.76 -0.77 -7.10
CA ARG A 110 -2.39 -1.02 -7.60
C ARG A 110 -2.39 -2.17 -8.60
N LEU A 111 -3.03 -3.28 -8.28
CA LEU A 111 -3.07 -4.44 -9.16
C LEU A 111 -3.94 -4.20 -10.40
N GLY A 112 -5.11 -3.60 -10.23
CA GLY A 112 -6.00 -3.26 -11.35
C GLY A 112 -5.30 -2.35 -12.35
N PHE A 113 -4.72 -1.25 -11.89
CA PHE A 113 -3.96 -0.36 -12.78
C PHE A 113 -2.73 -1.03 -13.37
N PHE A 114 -2.03 -1.88 -12.61
CA PHE A 114 -0.87 -2.59 -13.13
C PHE A 114 -1.26 -3.48 -14.31
N ILE A 115 -2.33 -4.27 -14.18
CA ILE A 115 -2.83 -5.16 -15.24
C ILE A 115 -3.28 -4.32 -16.44
N THR A 116 -4.09 -3.29 -16.22
CA THR A 116 -4.55 -2.41 -17.31
C THR A 116 -3.39 -1.75 -18.07
N PHE A 117 -2.39 -1.22 -17.35
CA PHE A 117 -1.23 -0.59 -17.98
C PHE A 117 -0.31 -1.61 -18.64
N GLU A 118 -0.14 -2.79 -18.06
CA GLU A 118 0.63 -3.88 -18.64
C GLU A 118 0.00 -4.36 -19.95
N ASP A 119 -1.31 -4.62 -19.98
CA ASP A 119 -2.01 -5.06 -21.18
C ASP A 119 -1.96 -3.99 -22.28
N ALA A 120 -2.20 -2.72 -21.94
CA ALA A 120 -2.12 -1.62 -22.89
C ALA A 120 -0.71 -1.48 -23.51
N LEU A 121 0.35 -1.65 -22.69
CA LEU A 121 1.73 -1.57 -23.18
C LEU A 121 2.15 -2.81 -23.98
N LYS A 122 1.64 -4.00 -23.66
CA LYS A 122 1.85 -5.23 -24.44
C LYS A 122 1.21 -5.10 -25.82
N THR A 123 -0.06 -4.71 -25.90
CA THR A 123 -0.75 -4.48 -27.19
C THR A 123 -0.03 -3.41 -28.02
N ARG A 124 0.45 -2.34 -27.38
CA ARG A 124 1.27 -1.33 -28.08
C ARG A 124 2.59 -1.89 -28.57
N ALA A 125 3.25 -2.75 -27.78
CA ALA A 125 4.52 -3.37 -28.16
C ALA A 125 4.34 -4.29 -29.38
N GLU A 126 3.29 -5.12 -29.37
CA GLU A 126 2.88 -6.00 -30.47
C GLU A 126 2.60 -5.20 -31.76
N ASN A 127 1.79 -4.14 -31.68
CA ASN A 127 1.45 -3.29 -32.83
C ASN A 127 2.67 -2.62 -33.45
N ASN A 128 3.67 -2.24 -32.63
CA ASN A 128 4.89 -1.58 -33.11
C ASN A 128 6.03 -2.58 -33.41
N LYS A 129 5.80 -3.90 -33.30
CA LYS A 129 6.83 -4.95 -33.38
C LYS A 129 8.04 -4.67 -32.47
N THR A 130 7.78 -4.07 -31.32
CA THR A 130 8.78 -3.78 -30.29
C THR A 130 8.66 -4.77 -29.15
N THR A 131 9.71 -4.94 -28.36
CA THR A 131 9.69 -5.86 -27.23
C THR A 131 9.04 -5.21 -26.01
N TYR A 132 8.14 -5.94 -25.33
CA TYR A 132 7.65 -5.56 -24.01
C TYR A 132 8.74 -5.83 -22.98
N GLY A 133 9.64 -4.86 -22.85
CA GLY A 133 10.83 -4.95 -22.03
C GLY A 133 10.62 -4.54 -20.59
N PHE A 134 11.72 -4.59 -19.86
CA PHE A 134 11.80 -4.14 -18.48
C PHE A 134 11.36 -2.67 -18.27
N PRO A 135 11.78 -1.68 -19.09
CA PRO A 135 11.41 -0.28 -18.88
C PRO A 135 9.89 -0.05 -18.93
N GLN A 136 9.19 -0.73 -19.84
CA GLN A 136 7.74 -0.63 -19.98
C GLN A 136 7.02 -1.23 -18.76
N ARG A 137 7.51 -2.38 -18.24
CA ARG A 137 7.00 -2.99 -17.00
C ARG A 137 7.22 -2.10 -15.78
N ALA A 138 8.42 -1.53 -15.67
CA ALA A 138 8.77 -0.62 -14.60
C ALA A 138 7.87 0.63 -14.64
N PHE A 139 7.69 1.21 -15.82
CA PHE A 139 6.80 2.34 -16.03
C PHE A 139 5.35 2.02 -15.63
N ALA A 140 4.81 0.88 -16.10
CA ALA A 140 3.48 0.41 -15.73
C ALA A 140 3.31 0.30 -14.21
N SER A 141 4.29 -0.32 -13.53
CA SER A 141 4.24 -0.49 -12.08
C SER A 141 4.38 0.83 -11.32
N VAL A 142 5.24 1.74 -11.78
CA VAL A 142 5.43 3.05 -11.14
C VAL A 142 4.16 3.89 -11.26
N CYS A 143 3.56 3.95 -12.46
CA CYS A 143 2.29 4.64 -12.68
C CYS A 143 1.14 4.02 -11.89
N ALA A 144 1.02 2.68 -11.92
CA ALA A 144 -0.02 1.96 -11.18
C ALA A 144 0.10 2.18 -9.67
N GLY A 145 1.33 2.07 -9.14
CA GLY A 145 1.62 2.31 -7.73
C GLY A 145 1.35 3.76 -7.30
N GLY A 146 1.75 4.74 -8.12
CA GLY A 146 1.53 6.16 -7.86
C GLY A 146 0.05 6.53 -7.86
N LEU A 147 -0.71 6.09 -8.88
CA LEU A 147 -2.14 6.36 -8.98
C LEU A 147 -2.93 5.66 -7.86
N ALA A 148 -2.60 4.41 -7.56
CA ALA A 148 -3.20 3.70 -6.44
C ALA A 148 -2.91 4.37 -5.09
N ALA A 149 -1.70 4.94 -4.93
CA ALA A 149 -1.35 5.67 -3.72
C ALA A 149 -2.14 6.98 -3.59
N ALA A 150 -2.35 7.69 -4.70
CA ALA A 150 -3.18 8.90 -4.72
C ALA A 150 -4.65 8.60 -4.39
N ILE A 151 -5.21 7.52 -4.93
CA ILE A 151 -6.58 7.07 -4.63
C ILE A 151 -6.70 6.53 -3.20
N GLY A 152 -5.67 5.85 -2.70
CA GLY A 152 -5.63 5.32 -1.35
C GLY A 152 -5.35 6.35 -0.25
N ASN A 153 -4.89 7.56 -0.60
CA ASN A 153 -4.48 8.57 0.38
C ASN A 153 -5.55 8.94 1.42
N PRO A 154 -6.85 9.06 1.09
CA PRO A 154 -7.89 9.31 2.10
C PRO A 154 -7.93 8.27 3.22
N THR A 155 -7.78 6.99 2.89
CA THR A 155 -7.75 5.90 3.89
C THR A 155 -6.48 5.96 4.75
N GLU A 156 -5.37 6.42 4.19
CA GLU A 156 -4.11 6.59 4.92
C GLU A 156 -4.16 7.78 5.89
N VAL A 157 -4.74 8.90 5.46
CA VAL A 157 -4.98 10.05 6.34
C VAL A 157 -5.91 9.67 7.49
N ALA A 158 -7.00 8.96 7.21
CA ALA A 158 -7.91 8.46 8.24
C ALA A 158 -7.19 7.53 9.22
N LEU A 159 -6.37 6.59 8.74
CA LEU A 159 -5.59 5.68 9.58
C LEU A 159 -4.69 6.43 10.56
N ILE A 160 -3.92 7.41 10.06
CA ILE A 160 -2.98 8.19 10.88
C ILE A 160 -3.74 9.00 11.94
N ARG A 161 -4.88 9.61 11.59
CA ARG A 161 -5.68 10.38 12.55
C ARG A 161 -6.30 9.50 13.61
N MET A 162 -6.85 8.34 13.21
CA MET A 162 -7.40 7.38 14.14
C MET A 162 -6.34 6.86 15.11
N GLN A 163 -5.12 6.56 14.63
CA GLN A 163 -4.04 6.07 15.50
C GLN A 163 -3.41 7.15 16.38
N SER A 164 -3.43 8.41 15.95
CA SER A 164 -2.89 9.54 16.73
C SER A 164 -3.88 10.14 17.73
N ASP A 165 -5.18 9.90 17.57
CA ASP A 165 -6.23 10.49 18.41
C ASP A 165 -6.04 10.19 19.92
N GLY A 166 -5.61 8.97 20.27
CA GLY A 166 -5.35 8.60 21.67
C GLY A 166 -4.18 9.32 22.34
N LEU A 167 -3.35 10.05 21.59
CA LEU A 167 -2.29 10.91 22.13
C LEU A 167 -2.80 12.31 22.48
N ARG A 168 -3.99 12.69 22.03
CA ARG A 168 -4.60 13.97 22.39
C ARG A 168 -5.10 13.96 23.84
N PRO A 169 -5.12 15.13 24.52
CA PRO A 169 -5.75 15.26 25.82
C PRO A 169 -7.20 14.78 25.79
N ILE A 170 -7.71 14.19 26.88
CA ILE A 170 -9.00 13.49 26.92
C ILE A 170 -10.17 14.35 26.38
N GLY A 171 -10.13 15.67 26.56
CA GLY A 171 -11.15 16.61 26.06
C GLY A 171 -10.99 17.09 24.60
N GLN A 172 -9.88 16.75 23.92
CA GLN A 172 -9.60 17.13 22.53
C GLN A 172 -9.53 15.93 21.56
N ARG A 173 -9.96 14.76 22.04
CA ARG A 173 -10.04 13.54 21.23
C ARG A 173 -11.28 13.59 20.34
N GLU A 174 -11.10 13.26 19.06
CA GLU A 174 -12.19 13.23 18.07
C GLU A 174 -13.06 11.98 18.23
N GLY A 175 -12.48 10.89 18.77
CA GLY A 175 -13.20 9.66 19.04
C GLY A 175 -13.73 8.97 17.77
N PHE A 176 -12.90 8.89 16.73
CA PHE A 176 -13.28 8.28 15.45
C PHE A 176 -13.74 6.82 15.62
N ARG A 177 -14.97 6.53 15.18
CA ARG A 177 -15.57 5.19 15.32
C ARG A 177 -15.14 4.23 14.22
N SER A 178 -14.94 4.75 13.01
CA SER A 178 -14.60 3.97 11.82
C SER A 178 -13.86 4.82 10.80
N VAL A 179 -13.32 4.18 9.77
CA VAL A 179 -12.68 4.87 8.63
C VAL A 179 -13.67 5.79 7.91
N VAL A 180 -14.94 5.39 7.78
CA VAL A 180 -15.97 6.19 7.11
C VAL A 180 -16.30 7.43 7.94
N ASP A 181 -16.48 7.25 9.24
CA ASP A 181 -16.69 8.35 10.19
C ASP A 181 -15.52 9.34 10.16
N ALA A 182 -14.28 8.83 10.16
CA ALA A 182 -13.08 9.65 10.02
C ALA A 182 -13.06 10.44 8.72
N VAL A 183 -13.24 9.79 7.56
CA VAL A 183 -13.24 10.46 6.25
C VAL A 183 -14.32 11.55 6.17
N ILE A 184 -15.55 11.26 6.61
CA ILE A 184 -16.65 12.23 6.60
C ILE A 184 -16.34 13.43 7.50
N ARG A 185 -15.89 13.19 8.74
CA ARG A 185 -15.60 14.28 9.69
C ARG A 185 -14.46 15.16 9.19
N ILE A 186 -13.36 14.56 8.73
CA ILE A 186 -12.22 15.29 8.15
C ILE A 186 -12.68 16.16 6.99
N THR A 187 -13.50 15.60 6.09
CA THR A 187 -14.04 16.34 4.94
C THR A 187 -14.92 17.51 5.38
N ARG A 188 -15.74 17.33 6.41
CA ARG A 188 -16.63 18.38 6.95
C ARG A 188 -15.88 19.46 7.71
N SER A 189 -14.83 19.11 8.46
CA SER A 189 -14.12 20.06 9.33
C SER A 189 -13.00 20.81 8.61
N GLU A 190 -12.30 20.16 7.68
CA GLU A 190 -11.10 20.70 7.03
C GLU A 190 -11.21 20.79 5.50
N GLY A 191 -12.32 20.30 4.93
CA GLY A 191 -12.56 20.29 3.49
C GLY A 191 -12.08 19.03 2.80
N LEU A 192 -12.55 18.83 1.56
CA LEU A 192 -12.28 17.63 0.76
C LEU A 192 -10.79 17.40 0.49
N PHE A 193 -10.04 18.46 0.23
CA PHE A 193 -8.62 18.38 -0.10
C PHE A 193 -7.73 17.98 1.09
N ALA A 194 -8.24 18.05 2.32
CA ALA A 194 -7.51 17.60 3.51
C ALA A 194 -7.20 16.09 3.45
N LEU A 195 -8.03 15.30 2.76
CA LEU A 195 -7.82 13.86 2.55
C LEU A 195 -6.63 13.53 1.64
N TRP A 196 -6.15 14.51 0.87
CA TRP A 196 -4.94 14.40 0.04
C TRP A 196 -3.71 15.06 0.70
N GLY A 197 -3.84 15.49 1.96
CA GLY A 197 -2.71 15.90 2.78
C GLY A 197 -1.66 14.79 2.84
N GLY A 198 -0.41 15.14 2.47
CA GLY A 198 0.68 14.16 2.43
C GLY A 198 0.67 13.19 1.23
N CYS A 199 -0.16 13.42 0.21
CA CYS A 199 -0.19 12.58 -0.99
C CYS A 199 1.16 12.55 -1.73
N ALA A 200 1.82 13.70 -1.89
CA ALA A 200 3.11 13.79 -2.58
C ALA A 200 4.20 12.86 -1.99
N PRO A 201 4.51 12.88 -0.68
CA PRO A 201 5.47 11.94 -0.12
C PRO A 201 5.01 10.48 -0.20
N THR A 202 3.70 10.23 -0.14
CA THR A 202 3.14 8.87 -0.32
C THR A 202 3.38 8.34 -1.73
N VAL A 203 3.11 9.15 -2.76
CA VAL A 203 3.34 8.79 -4.17
C VAL A 203 4.83 8.62 -4.44
N ILE A 204 5.68 9.55 -4.00
CA ILE A 204 7.12 9.49 -4.23
C ILE A 204 7.73 8.26 -3.57
N ARG A 205 7.30 7.93 -2.35
CA ARG A 205 7.68 6.68 -1.69
C ARG A 205 7.27 5.45 -2.51
N ALA A 206 6.05 5.42 -3.07
CA ALA A 206 5.60 4.32 -3.91
C ALA A 206 6.44 4.17 -5.19
N ILE A 207 6.78 5.30 -5.83
CA ILE A 207 7.67 5.35 -7.01
C ILE A 207 9.05 4.79 -6.64
N ALA A 208 9.66 5.27 -5.55
CA ALA A 208 10.98 4.83 -5.10
C ALA A 208 11.01 3.34 -4.74
N THR A 209 9.96 2.85 -4.07
CA THR A 209 9.81 1.43 -3.72
C THR A 209 9.74 0.56 -4.97
N ASN A 210 8.88 0.93 -5.93
CA ASN A 210 8.69 0.16 -7.16
C ASN A 210 9.94 0.22 -8.06
N PHE A 211 10.61 1.36 -8.14
CA PHE A 211 11.88 1.49 -8.84
C PHE A 211 12.95 0.56 -8.23
N GLY A 212 13.16 0.65 -6.91
CA GLY A 212 14.12 -0.18 -6.19
C GLY A 212 13.79 -1.67 -6.31
N GLN A 213 12.51 -2.04 -6.30
CA GLN A 213 12.10 -3.43 -6.45
C GLN A 213 12.36 -3.95 -7.86
N LEU A 214 11.86 -3.24 -8.88
CA LEU A 214 11.80 -3.77 -10.24
C LEU A 214 13.13 -3.62 -10.99
N ALA A 215 13.79 -2.47 -10.89
CA ALA A 215 15.08 -2.24 -11.54
C ALA A 215 16.11 -3.26 -11.10
N PHE A 216 16.23 -3.43 -9.78
CA PHE A 216 17.22 -4.35 -9.22
C PHE A 216 16.79 -5.81 -9.34
N PHE A 217 15.49 -6.13 -9.29
CA PHE A 217 15.03 -7.49 -9.61
C PHE A 217 15.42 -7.89 -11.04
N SER A 218 15.13 -7.02 -12.02
CA SER A 218 15.36 -7.35 -13.44
C SER A 218 16.84 -7.45 -13.74
N GLU A 219 17.64 -6.48 -13.26
CA GLU A 219 19.09 -6.50 -13.45
C GLU A 219 19.70 -7.73 -12.78
N SER A 220 19.33 -8.01 -11.53
CA SER A 220 19.83 -9.21 -10.83
C SER A 220 19.44 -10.49 -11.55
N LYS A 221 18.21 -10.59 -12.08
CA LYS A 221 17.77 -11.78 -12.81
C LYS A 221 18.50 -11.93 -14.14
N HIS A 222 18.82 -10.82 -14.83
CA HIS A 222 19.62 -10.83 -16.05
C HIS A 222 21.05 -11.31 -15.77
N GLN A 223 21.70 -10.72 -14.76
CA GLN A 223 23.06 -11.09 -14.35
C GLN A 223 23.15 -12.53 -13.86
N LEU A 224 22.19 -13.00 -13.07
CA LEU A 224 22.12 -14.39 -12.62
C LEU A 224 21.95 -15.36 -13.79
N ARG A 225 21.15 -15.01 -14.80
CA ARG A 225 21.02 -15.84 -16.01
C ARG A 225 22.29 -15.86 -16.86
N ALA A 226 23.03 -14.76 -16.90
CA ALA A 226 24.27 -14.65 -17.68
C ALA A 226 25.46 -15.36 -17.02
N HIS A 227 25.52 -15.38 -15.68
CA HIS A 227 26.69 -15.83 -14.93
C HIS A 227 26.47 -17.07 -14.05
N THR A 228 25.25 -17.61 -13.97
CA THR A 228 24.96 -18.81 -13.15
C THR A 228 24.12 -19.83 -13.89
N ASN A 229 24.39 -21.11 -13.67
CA ASN A 229 23.57 -22.23 -14.14
C ASN A 229 22.53 -22.68 -13.09
N TRP A 230 22.10 -21.77 -12.22
CA TRP A 230 21.11 -22.08 -11.19
C TRP A 230 19.72 -22.34 -11.79
N SER A 231 18.86 -23.04 -11.06
CA SER A 231 17.47 -23.25 -11.48
C SER A 231 16.73 -21.91 -11.60
N GLU A 232 15.73 -21.86 -12.49
CA GLU A 232 14.94 -20.63 -12.67
C GLU A 232 14.25 -20.17 -11.38
N GLN A 233 13.85 -21.11 -10.52
CA GLN A 233 13.28 -20.78 -9.21
C GLN A 233 14.32 -20.11 -8.31
N ALA A 234 15.54 -20.64 -8.24
CA ALA A 234 16.61 -20.07 -7.41
C ALA A 234 17.06 -18.69 -7.91
N GLN A 235 17.17 -18.52 -9.24
CA GLN A 235 17.47 -17.21 -9.84
C GLN A 235 16.37 -16.19 -9.52
N THR A 236 15.10 -16.59 -9.66
CA THR A 236 13.96 -15.71 -9.38
C THR A 236 13.90 -15.34 -7.90
N LEU A 237 14.10 -16.30 -7.00
CA LEU A 237 14.10 -16.06 -5.56
C LEU A 237 15.22 -15.11 -5.15
N THR A 238 16.45 -15.32 -5.65
CA THR A 238 17.60 -14.47 -5.35
C THR A 238 17.41 -13.06 -5.90
N ALA A 239 16.96 -12.94 -7.15
CA ALA A 239 16.63 -11.64 -7.74
C ALA A 239 15.51 -10.93 -6.96
N SER A 240 14.49 -11.66 -6.49
CA SER A 240 13.42 -11.12 -5.64
C SER A 240 13.94 -10.62 -4.30
N ALA A 241 14.89 -11.32 -3.68
CA ALA A 241 15.52 -10.88 -2.44
C ALA A 241 16.32 -9.58 -2.65
N ILE A 242 17.11 -9.48 -3.72
CA ILE A 242 17.88 -8.28 -4.05
C ILE A 242 16.93 -7.11 -4.37
N GLY A 243 15.91 -7.34 -5.20
CA GLY A 243 14.88 -6.34 -5.49
C GLY A 243 14.18 -5.87 -4.22
N GLY A 244 13.79 -6.77 -3.33
CA GLY A 244 13.17 -6.43 -2.04
C GLY A 244 14.08 -5.59 -1.14
N PHE A 245 15.38 -5.92 -1.08
CA PHE A 245 16.37 -5.14 -0.34
C PHE A 245 16.52 -3.72 -0.91
N CYS A 246 16.68 -3.60 -2.23
CA CYS A 246 16.79 -2.30 -2.91
C CYS A 246 15.51 -1.48 -2.76
N ALA A 247 14.33 -2.10 -2.84
CA ALA A 247 13.04 -1.45 -2.57
C ALA A 247 13.00 -0.83 -1.18
N ALA A 248 13.45 -1.57 -0.15
CA ALA A 248 13.58 -1.02 1.19
C ALA A 248 14.59 0.13 1.20
N PHE A 249 15.81 -0.08 0.70
CA PHE A 249 16.87 0.93 0.70
C PHE A 249 16.43 2.27 0.08
N PHE A 250 15.79 2.24 -1.10
CA PHE A 250 15.35 3.47 -1.79
C PHE A 250 14.09 4.09 -1.16
N SER A 251 13.22 3.32 -0.51
CA SER A 251 12.00 3.86 0.14
C SER A 251 12.26 4.45 1.52
N MET A 252 13.28 3.96 2.22
CA MET A 252 13.62 4.34 3.60
C MET A 252 13.81 5.86 3.83
N PRO A 253 14.53 6.62 2.97
CA PRO A 253 14.65 8.07 3.13
C PRO A 253 13.30 8.78 3.06
N PHE A 254 12.41 8.33 2.18
CA PHE A 254 11.08 8.91 2.03
C PHE A 254 10.16 8.56 3.19
N ASP A 255 10.27 7.34 3.73
CA ASP A 255 9.58 6.96 4.97
C ASP A 255 10.03 7.82 6.16
N PHE A 256 11.33 8.06 6.27
CA PHE A 256 11.88 8.93 7.29
C PHE A 256 11.36 10.38 7.15
N VAL A 257 11.44 10.95 5.95
CA VAL A 257 10.98 12.32 5.69
C VAL A 257 9.47 12.45 5.90
N LYS A 258 8.69 11.47 5.47
CA LYS A 258 7.24 11.42 5.71
C LYS A 258 6.95 11.45 7.21
N SER A 259 7.66 10.64 7.99
CA SER A 259 7.50 10.64 9.46
C SER A 259 7.86 12.00 10.08
N ARG A 260 8.90 12.70 9.59
CA ARG A 260 9.31 14.03 10.07
C ARG A 260 8.33 15.14 9.68
N LEU A 261 7.80 15.09 8.46
CA LEU A 261 6.79 16.05 8.01
C LEU A 261 5.47 15.88 8.74
N GLN A 262 5.04 14.63 8.93
CA GLN A 262 3.87 14.32 9.75
C GLN A 262 4.12 14.62 11.24
N SER A 263 5.40 14.65 11.64
CA SER A 263 5.83 14.99 12.99
C SER A 263 5.80 16.46 13.34
N GLN A 264 5.80 17.34 12.35
CA GLN A 264 5.85 18.75 12.61
C GLN A 264 4.47 19.21 13.09
N GLN A 265 4.35 19.51 14.38
CA GLN A 265 3.20 20.23 14.90
C GLN A 265 3.13 21.59 14.20
N ASN A 266 2.07 21.81 13.41
CA ASN A 266 1.69 23.15 13.01
C ASN A 266 1.08 23.83 14.26
N ALA A 267 1.94 24.34 15.14
CA ALA A 267 1.52 25.32 16.12
C ALA A 267 0.88 26.48 15.34
N GLN A 268 -0.38 26.81 15.66
CA GLN A 268 -1.19 27.83 15.00
C GLN A 268 -0.33 29.05 14.62
N GLY A 269 -0.19 29.29 13.31
CA GLY A 269 0.47 30.48 12.76
C GLY A 269 2.00 30.41 12.55
N SER A 270 2.69 29.36 12.96
CA SER A 270 4.15 29.24 12.74
C SER A 270 4.45 28.38 11.51
N ARG A 271 5.23 28.90 10.54
CA ARG A 271 5.84 28.07 9.47
C ARG A 271 6.66 26.99 10.16
N GLY A 272 6.17 25.75 10.19
CA GLY A 272 6.88 24.69 10.90
C GLY A 272 8.28 24.41 10.31
N LYS A 273 9.12 23.68 11.06
CA LYS A 273 10.55 23.45 10.80
C LYS A 273 10.92 23.11 9.32
N TYR A 274 10.04 22.47 8.58
CA TYR A 274 10.22 21.95 7.23
C TYR A 274 9.13 22.50 6.29
N ASN A 275 9.55 23.17 5.21
CA ASN A 275 8.68 23.58 4.11
C ASN A 275 8.60 22.44 3.07
N GLY A 276 7.81 21.42 3.38
CA GLY A 276 7.62 20.27 2.50
C GLY A 276 8.79 19.29 2.43
N MET A 277 8.65 18.28 1.58
CA MET A 277 9.53 17.11 1.53
C MET A 277 10.97 17.46 1.18
N PHE A 278 11.16 18.30 0.16
CA PHE A 278 12.49 18.73 -0.27
C PHE A 278 13.19 19.57 0.82
N GLY A 279 12.46 20.50 1.44
CA GLY A 279 12.98 21.29 2.56
C GLY A 279 13.37 20.44 3.76
N CYS A 280 12.62 19.36 4.03
CA CYS A 280 12.99 18.38 5.06
C CYS A 280 14.25 17.61 4.70
N ILE A 281 14.37 17.10 3.47
CA ILE A 281 15.56 16.35 3.02
C ILE A 281 16.81 17.23 3.15
N VAL A 282 16.79 18.43 2.58
CA VAL A 282 17.94 19.34 2.59
C VAL A 282 18.37 19.69 4.02
N LYS A 283 17.42 20.01 4.91
CA LYS A 283 17.75 20.30 6.31
C LYS A 283 18.29 19.09 7.05
N VAL A 284 17.71 17.91 6.88
CA VAL A 284 18.20 16.69 7.54
C VAL A 284 19.61 16.34 7.07
N VAL A 285 19.89 16.44 5.77
CA VAL A 285 21.23 16.19 5.22
C VAL A 285 22.24 17.18 5.82
N ARG A 286 21.88 18.47 5.91
CA ARG A 286 22.75 19.54 6.41
C ARG A 286 22.97 19.51 7.93
N GLU A 287 21.93 19.16 8.71
CA GLU A 287 21.95 19.21 10.18
C GLU A 287 22.31 17.86 10.82
N GLU A 288 21.86 16.73 10.26
CA GLU A 288 21.94 15.40 10.89
C GLU A 288 22.78 14.39 10.08
N GLY A 289 23.15 14.71 8.83
CA GLY A 289 23.96 13.88 7.94
C GLY A 289 23.20 12.74 7.24
N LEU A 290 23.79 12.19 6.18
CA LEU A 290 23.17 11.15 5.32
C LEU A 290 22.89 9.83 6.05
N LEU A 291 23.73 9.43 7.01
CA LEU A 291 23.54 8.19 7.77
C LEU A 291 22.28 8.23 8.66
N ARG A 292 21.67 9.41 8.84
CA ARG A 292 20.48 9.56 9.66
C ARG A 292 19.26 8.86 9.08
N PHE A 293 19.13 8.81 7.75
CA PHE A 293 18.02 8.13 7.07
C PHE A 293 18.02 6.62 7.33
N SER A 294 19.19 6.01 7.54
CA SER A 294 19.35 4.57 7.76
C SER A 294 19.01 4.12 9.20
N ARG A 295 18.95 5.03 10.18
CA ARG A 295 18.63 4.68 11.58
C ARG A 295 17.18 4.21 11.79
N GLY A 296 16.29 4.44 10.83
CA GLY A 296 14.92 3.92 10.87
C GLY A 296 14.82 2.43 10.54
N PHE A 297 15.89 1.81 10.04
CA PHE A 297 15.86 0.46 9.49
C PHE A 297 15.38 -0.62 10.48
N PRO A 298 15.82 -0.63 11.76
CA PRO A 298 15.33 -1.62 12.72
C PRO A 298 13.82 -1.52 12.96
N ALA A 299 13.26 -0.31 12.99
CA ALA A 299 11.82 -0.08 13.19
C ALA A 299 10.98 -0.34 11.91
N TYR A 300 11.62 -0.31 10.75
CA TYR A 300 11.01 -0.78 9.50
C TYR A 300 11.00 -2.31 9.46
N PHE A 301 12.15 -2.93 9.72
CA PHE A 301 12.32 -4.38 9.68
C PHE A 301 11.45 -5.09 10.72
N SER A 302 11.41 -4.58 11.96
CA SER A 302 10.59 -5.14 13.05
C SER A 302 9.09 -5.18 12.75
N ARG A 303 8.62 -4.36 11.80
CA ARG A 303 7.24 -4.33 11.33
C ARG A 303 7.03 -5.23 10.12
N MET A 304 7.91 -5.07 9.13
CA MET A 304 7.77 -5.74 7.83
C MET A 304 8.02 -7.24 7.93
N ALA A 305 8.94 -7.69 8.78
CA ALA A 305 9.24 -9.10 8.94
C ALA A 305 8.05 -9.89 9.53
N PRO A 306 7.46 -9.51 10.68
CA PRO A 306 6.29 -10.23 11.21
C PRO A 306 5.09 -10.20 10.27
N HIS A 307 4.80 -9.04 9.68
CA HIS A 307 3.70 -8.91 8.72
C HIS A 307 3.90 -9.84 7.52
N SER A 308 5.11 -9.91 6.95
CA SER A 308 5.39 -10.75 5.79
C SER A 308 5.28 -12.23 6.14
N VAL A 309 5.84 -12.67 7.27
CA VAL A 309 5.76 -14.07 7.71
C VAL A 309 4.31 -14.49 7.94
N ILE A 310 3.54 -13.70 8.71
CA ILE A 310 2.14 -14.02 9.01
C ILE A 310 1.30 -14.03 7.73
N SER A 311 1.51 -13.06 6.84
CA SER A 311 0.80 -12.98 5.56
C SER A 311 1.08 -14.21 4.68
N LEU A 312 2.33 -14.66 4.58
CA LEU A 312 2.69 -15.85 3.81
C LEU A 312 2.11 -17.13 4.41
N VAL A 313 2.20 -17.32 5.73
CA VAL A 313 1.62 -18.50 6.41
C VAL A 313 0.11 -18.57 6.20
N ILE A 314 -0.59 -17.44 6.35
CA ILE A 314 -2.05 -17.38 6.12
C ILE A 314 -2.37 -17.61 4.65
N MET A 315 -1.58 -17.04 3.74
CA MET A 315 -1.75 -17.24 2.30
C MET A 315 -1.64 -18.72 1.93
N ASP A 316 -0.65 -19.44 2.44
CA ASP A 316 -0.48 -20.88 2.19
C ASP A 316 -1.65 -21.70 2.73
N LYS A 317 -2.12 -21.39 3.95
CA LYS A 317 -3.29 -22.05 4.54
C LYS A 317 -4.56 -21.78 3.74
N LEU A 318 -4.84 -20.53 3.38
CA LEU A 318 -5.98 -20.18 2.53
C LEU A 318 -5.88 -20.88 1.17
N ALA A 319 -4.72 -20.84 0.53
CA ALA A 319 -4.50 -21.50 -0.76
C ALA A 319 -4.76 -23.02 -0.68
N SER A 320 -4.40 -23.66 0.43
CA SER A 320 -4.69 -25.08 0.67
C SER A 320 -6.18 -25.39 0.91
N ILE A 321 -6.93 -24.48 1.53
CA ILE A 321 -8.37 -24.63 1.78
C ILE A 321 -9.17 -24.46 0.48
N PHE A 322 -8.75 -23.54 -0.38
CA PHE A 322 -9.43 -23.28 -1.63
C PHE A 322 -9.06 -24.28 -2.74
N LYS A 323 -8.11 -25.20 -2.53
CA LYS A 323 -7.62 -26.17 -3.54
C LYS A 323 -8.75 -26.98 -4.15
#